data_AF-A0A0C1X426-F1
#
_entry.id   AF-A0A0C1X426-F1
#
_cell.length_a   1.000
_cell.length_b   1.000
_cell.length_c   1.000
_cell.angle_alpha   90.00
_cell.angle_beta   90.00
_cell.angle_gamma   90.00
#
_symmetry.space_group_name_H-M   'P 1'
#
loop_
_entity.id
_entity.type
_entity.pdbx_description
1 polymer ?
#
loop_
_entity_poly.entity_id
_entity_poly.type
_entity_poly.pdbx_seq_one_letter_code
_entity_poly.pdbx_strand_id
1 'polypeptide(L)'
;MDRVRNLLEQIQSRLEELNKAERKVAEVILLNPQQATRFSIAALAQAASVSEPTVNRFCRSFGVSGYPELKLQLAQSLASGAAYVSRAVEADDNPEAYTQKIFGSAIASLDSACQALDPNLISRAVDLLIQARQIHFFGLGASAPVALDAQHKFFRFNLAVTAHADVLMQRMIASVAHTGELFVIISYTGRTRELVEVARIARENGASVLGLTAENSPLAKASTLSLNIPLPEDTDIYMPMTSRIIQLTVLDVLATGMTLRRGVDFQPHLRKIKESLNASRYPVGDEFN
;
A
#
# COMPACT_ATOMS: atom_id res chain seq x y z
N MET A 1 -3.27 23.28 -7.18
CA MET A 1 -4.32 22.45 -6.55
C MET A 1 -4.10 22.56 -5.05
N ASP A 2 -5.06 23.18 -4.37
CA ASP A 2 -4.94 23.61 -2.97
C ASP A 2 -4.59 22.44 -2.05
N ARG A 3 -3.55 22.62 -1.23
CA ARG A 3 -3.34 21.78 -0.04
C ARG A 3 -4.63 21.85 0.78
N VAL A 4 -5.25 20.72 1.05
CA VAL A 4 -6.21 20.62 2.15
C VAL A 4 -5.43 20.93 3.43
N ARG A 5 -5.35 22.21 3.80
CA ARG A 5 -4.62 22.68 4.99
C ARG A 5 -5.34 22.14 6.22
N ASN A 6 -4.62 21.41 7.04
CA ASN A 6 -5.06 20.89 8.33
C ASN A 6 -5.71 22.03 9.16
N LEU A 7 -6.97 21.86 9.57
CA LEU A 7 -7.75 22.90 10.26
C LEU A 7 -7.11 23.30 11.59
N LEU A 8 -6.45 22.37 12.29
CA LEU A 8 -5.75 22.68 13.55
C LEU A 8 -4.54 23.59 13.30
N GLU A 9 -3.78 23.37 12.24
CA GLU A 9 -2.67 24.25 11.85
C GLU A 9 -3.17 25.65 11.48
N GLN A 10 -4.32 25.75 10.83
CA GLN A 10 -4.94 27.05 10.52
C GLN A 10 -5.38 27.78 11.78
N ILE A 11 -6.00 27.09 12.73
CA ILE A 11 -6.44 27.68 14.01
C ILE A 11 -5.22 28.14 14.82
N GLN A 12 -4.16 27.34 14.88
CA GLN A 12 -2.93 27.69 15.58
C GLN A 12 -2.22 28.91 14.96
N SER A 13 -2.09 28.94 13.63
CA SER A 13 -1.37 30.02 12.92
C SER A 13 -2.08 31.36 12.97
N ARG A 14 -3.41 31.37 13.08
CA ARG A 14 -4.22 32.60 13.15
C ARG A 14 -4.62 32.99 14.58
N LEU A 15 -4.15 32.27 15.60
CA LEU A 15 -4.60 32.43 16.99
C LEU A 15 -4.46 33.87 17.51
N GLU A 16 -3.36 34.53 17.14
CA GLU A 16 -3.06 35.92 17.53
C GLU A 16 -3.86 36.98 16.74
N GLU A 17 -4.46 36.59 15.62
CA GLU A 17 -5.30 37.47 14.78
C GLU A 17 -6.78 37.40 15.19
N LEU A 18 -7.16 36.43 16.00
CA LEU A 18 -8.54 36.24 16.45
C LEU A 18 -8.95 37.30 17.47
N ASN A 19 -10.19 37.78 17.37
CA ASN A 19 -10.75 38.61 18.43
C ASN A 19 -10.90 37.82 19.75
N LYS A 20 -11.06 38.52 20.86
CA LYS A 20 -11.11 37.93 22.21
C LYS A 20 -12.13 36.79 22.37
N ALA A 21 -13.26 36.85 21.66
CA ALA A 21 -14.31 35.84 21.78
C ALA A 21 -14.03 34.60 20.91
N GLU A 22 -13.49 34.79 19.71
CA GLU A 22 -13.05 33.71 18.83
C GLU A 22 -11.79 33.00 19.36
N ARG A 23 -10.86 33.75 19.97
CA ARG A 23 -9.65 33.20 20.59
C ARG A 23 -9.99 32.21 21.70
N LYS A 24 -10.99 32.50 22.54
CA LYS A 24 -11.46 31.56 23.57
C LYS A 24 -11.99 30.25 22.99
N VAL A 25 -12.67 30.30 21.84
CA VAL A 25 -13.14 29.11 21.13
C VAL A 25 -11.96 28.32 20.58
N ALA A 26 -10.99 29.01 19.95
CA ALA A 26 -9.76 28.39 19.45
C ALA A 26 -8.96 27.71 20.56
N GLU A 27 -8.77 28.38 21.70
CA GLU A 27 -8.03 27.85 22.85
C GLU A 27 -8.66 26.57 23.40
N VAL A 28 -9.99 26.49 23.51
CA VAL A 28 -10.68 25.26 23.93
C VAL A 28 -10.52 24.14 22.90
N ILE A 29 -10.59 24.44 21.61
CA ILE A 29 -10.38 23.46 20.54
C ILE A 29 -8.93 22.96 20.55
N LEU A 30 -7.95 23.84 20.66
CA LEU A 30 -6.52 23.51 20.64
C LEU A 30 -6.07 22.77 21.90
N LEU A 31 -6.69 23.05 23.05
CA LEU A 31 -6.39 22.38 24.32
C LEU A 31 -6.72 20.88 24.27
N ASN A 32 -7.86 20.51 23.67
CA ASN A 32 -8.22 19.11 23.46
C ASN A 32 -9.08 18.93 22.19
N PRO A 33 -8.45 18.84 21.01
CA PRO A 33 -9.16 18.74 19.74
C PRO A 33 -10.11 17.55 19.67
N GLN A 34 -9.71 16.41 20.25
CA GLN A 34 -10.46 15.16 20.22
C GLN A 34 -11.76 15.29 21.03
N GLN A 35 -11.70 15.94 22.20
CA GLN A 35 -12.88 16.26 22.99
C GLN A 35 -13.79 17.27 22.27
N ALA A 36 -13.21 18.27 21.59
CA ALA A 36 -13.99 19.25 20.83
C ALA A 36 -14.81 18.61 19.70
N THR A 37 -14.35 17.52 19.06
CA THR A 37 -15.17 16.76 18.09
C THR A 37 -16.43 16.14 18.69
N ARG A 38 -16.48 15.93 20.02
CA ARG A 38 -17.60 15.30 20.71
C ARG A 38 -18.57 16.31 21.31
N PHE A 39 -18.18 17.57 21.44
CA PHE A 39 -19.07 18.61 21.97
C PHE A 39 -20.25 18.91 21.03
N SER A 40 -21.41 19.19 21.62
CA SER A 40 -22.45 19.97 20.96
C SER A 40 -22.01 21.44 20.88
N ILE A 41 -22.66 22.23 20.02
CA ILE A 41 -22.33 23.66 19.89
C ILE A 41 -22.52 24.40 21.22
N ALA A 42 -23.56 24.05 21.98
CA ALA A 42 -23.84 24.57 23.31
C ALA A 42 -22.71 24.22 24.31
N ALA A 43 -22.25 22.96 24.30
CA ALA A 43 -21.18 22.51 25.18
C ALA A 43 -19.84 23.20 24.87
N LEU A 44 -19.51 23.39 23.60
CA LEU A 44 -18.31 24.13 23.21
C LEU A 44 -18.42 25.61 23.59
N ALA A 45 -19.58 26.24 23.37
CA ALA A 45 -19.82 27.63 23.76
C ALA A 45 -19.67 27.82 25.28
N GLN A 46 -20.21 26.89 26.07
CA GLN A 46 -20.07 26.88 27.53
C GLN A 46 -18.61 26.70 27.95
N ALA A 47 -17.90 25.72 27.40
CA ALA A 47 -16.49 25.48 27.70
C ALA A 47 -15.61 26.70 27.37
N ALA A 48 -15.90 27.39 26.26
CA ALA A 48 -15.20 28.61 25.85
C ALA A 48 -15.72 29.88 26.54
N SER A 49 -16.74 29.79 27.40
CA SER A 49 -17.40 30.95 28.04
C SER A 49 -17.84 32.02 27.03
N VAL A 50 -18.51 31.58 25.97
CA VAL A 50 -19.10 32.42 24.90
C VAL A 50 -20.51 31.96 24.56
N SER A 51 -21.19 32.66 23.65
CA SER A 51 -22.50 32.27 23.12
C SER A 51 -22.40 31.40 21.86
N GLU A 52 -23.38 30.55 21.59
CA GLU A 52 -23.43 29.73 20.36
C GLU A 52 -23.29 30.54 19.05
N PRO A 53 -23.87 31.75 18.91
CA PRO A 53 -23.60 32.60 17.75
C PRO A 53 -22.13 32.98 17.58
N THR A 54 -21.36 33.07 18.67
CA THR A 54 -19.91 33.30 18.62
C THR A 54 -19.18 32.10 18.02
N VAL A 55 -19.56 30.88 18.41
CA VAL A 55 -19.01 29.65 17.84
C VAL A 55 -19.34 29.55 16.34
N ASN A 56 -20.54 29.93 15.92
CA ASN A 56 -20.89 29.97 14.49
C ASN A 56 -20.13 31.05 13.71
N ARG A 57 -19.81 32.21 14.31
CA ARG A 57 -18.93 33.21 13.68
C ARG A 57 -17.50 32.69 13.53
N PHE A 58 -16.98 32.02 14.56
CA PHE A 58 -15.70 31.33 14.51
C PHE A 58 -15.64 30.32 13.36
N CYS A 59 -16.69 29.48 13.20
CA CYS A 59 -16.78 28.54 12.07
C CYS A 59 -16.61 29.27 10.72
N ARG A 60 -17.32 30.38 10.52
CA ARG A 60 -17.26 31.15 9.27
C ARG A 60 -15.90 31.82 9.04
N SER A 61 -15.21 32.27 10.09
CA SER A 61 -13.89 32.91 9.96
C SER A 61 -12.78 31.93 9.55
N PHE A 62 -13.02 30.62 9.70
CA PHE A 62 -12.20 29.52 9.17
C PHE A 62 -12.75 28.87 7.90
N GLY A 63 -13.72 29.51 7.24
CA GLY A 63 -14.21 29.08 5.92
C GLY A 63 -15.12 27.85 5.95
N VAL A 64 -15.67 27.47 7.11
CA VAL A 64 -16.65 26.38 7.24
C VAL A 64 -18.06 26.91 7.43
N SER A 65 -19.06 26.22 6.86
CA SER A 65 -20.45 26.66 6.82
C SER A 65 -21.15 26.65 8.19
N GLY A 66 -20.62 25.89 9.15
CA GLY A 66 -21.11 25.84 10.53
C GLY A 66 -20.41 24.79 11.39
N TYR A 67 -20.87 24.67 12.64
CA TYR A 67 -20.25 23.79 13.63
C TYR A 67 -20.22 22.29 13.25
N PRO A 68 -21.24 21.70 12.60
CA PRO A 68 -21.15 20.32 12.13
C PRO A 68 -19.99 20.08 11.14
N GLU A 69 -19.78 21.03 10.21
CA GLU A 69 -18.68 20.95 9.25
C GLU A 69 -17.31 21.20 9.93
N LEU A 70 -17.25 22.12 10.89
CA LEU A 70 -16.06 22.32 11.72
C LEU A 70 -15.64 21.01 12.39
N LYS A 71 -16.58 20.26 12.99
CA LYS A 71 -16.29 18.97 13.63
C LYS A 71 -15.77 17.93 12.65
N LEU A 72 -16.33 17.90 11.44
CA LEU A 72 -15.90 16.99 10.38
C LEU A 72 -14.45 17.28 9.98
N GLN A 73 -14.12 18.55 9.70
CA GLN A 73 -12.77 18.95 9.32
C GLN A 73 -11.77 18.82 10.49
N LEU A 74 -12.21 19.03 11.73
CA LEU A 74 -11.40 18.80 12.93
C LEU A 74 -11.08 17.32 13.12
N ALA A 75 -12.05 16.43 12.91
CA ALA A 75 -11.84 14.98 12.94
C ALA A 75 -10.88 14.51 11.83
N GLN A 76 -11.00 15.07 10.62
CA GLN A 76 -10.06 14.82 9.51
C GLN A 76 -8.64 15.30 9.85
N SER A 77 -8.52 16.47 10.48
CA SER A 77 -7.24 17.05 10.90
C SER A 77 -6.56 16.22 11.99
N LEU A 78 -7.34 15.65 12.92
CA LEU A 78 -6.84 14.73 13.95
C LEU A 78 -6.39 13.39 13.38
N ALA A 79 -7.12 12.85 12.41
CA ALA A 79 -6.70 11.66 11.69
C ALA A 79 -5.38 11.85 10.92
N SER A 80 -4.99 13.11 10.67
CA SER A 80 -3.75 13.50 9.98
C SER A 80 -2.56 13.73 10.91
N GLY A 81 -2.74 13.76 12.25
CA GLY A 81 -1.67 14.07 13.21
C GLY A 81 -0.62 12.95 13.40
N ALA A 82 -0.99 11.71 13.08
CA ALA A 82 -0.11 10.54 13.07
C ALA A 82 0.48 10.23 11.68
N ALA A 83 0.47 11.20 10.74
CA ALA A 83 0.66 10.98 9.29
C ALA A 83 2.00 10.38 8.82
N TYR A 84 2.91 9.97 9.71
CA TYR A 84 4.18 9.33 9.33
C TYR A 84 4.43 8.01 10.06
N VAL A 85 3.52 7.59 10.93
CA VAL A 85 3.55 6.29 11.59
C VAL A 85 2.20 5.66 11.27
N SER A 86 2.13 4.34 11.10
CA SER A 86 0.87 3.65 10.73
C SER A 86 -0.34 4.23 11.49
N ARG A 87 -1.54 4.32 10.88
CA ARG A 87 -2.78 4.85 11.52
C ARG A 87 -3.08 4.26 12.91
N ALA A 88 -2.46 3.14 13.25
CA ALA A 88 -2.56 2.45 14.54
C ALA A 88 -1.58 2.96 15.62
N VAL A 89 -0.59 3.79 15.27
CA VAL A 89 0.51 4.22 16.14
C VAL A 89 0.36 5.69 16.52
N GLU A 90 0.46 5.96 17.80
CA GLU A 90 0.36 7.29 18.41
C GLU A 90 1.77 7.88 18.63
N ALA A 91 1.86 9.21 18.75
CA ALA A 91 3.14 9.91 18.86
C ALA A 91 3.92 9.58 20.16
N ASP A 92 3.23 9.12 21.20
CA ASP A 92 3.77 8.75 22.51
C ASP A 92 3.91 7.23 22.71
N ASP A 93 3.69 6.43 21.67
CA ASP A 93 3.87 4.98 21.73
C ASP A 93 5.33 4.60 22.03
N ASN A 94 5.53 3.74 23.03
CA ASN A 94 6.82 3.14 23.33
C ASN A 94 7.15 1.98 22.34
N PRO A 95 8.39 1.45 22.35
CA PRO A 95 8.79 0.36 21.47
C PRO A 95 7.94 -0.91 21.50
N GLU A 96 7.42 -1.28 22.67
CA GLU A 96 6.53 -2.43 22.79
C GLU A 96 5.19 -2.16 22.09
N ALA A 97 4.60 -0.99 22.34
CA ALA A 97 3.32 -0.58 21.80
C ALA A 97 3.34 -0.48 20.27
N TYR A 98 4.28 0.28 19.68
CA TYR A 98 4.32 0.40 18.22
C TYR A 98 4.66 -0.94 17.56
N THR A 99 5.47 -1.80 18.20
CA THR A 99 5.77 -3.13 17.64
C THR A 99 4.51 -3.97 17.55
N GLN A 100 3.74 -4.09 18.64
CA GLN A 100 2.48 -4.83 18.66
C GLN A 100 1.47 -4.25 17.66
N LYS A 101 1.34 -2.92 17.59
CA LYS A 101 0.42 -2.22 16.68
C LYS A 101 0.78 -2.47 15.21
N ILE A 102 2.06 -2.39 14.84
CA ILE A 102 2.51 -2.65 13.47
C ILE A 102 2.30 -4.11 13.07
N PHE A 103 2.66 -5.07 13.93
CA PHE A 103 2.40 -6.49 13.66
C PHE A 103 0.90 -6.79 13.57
N GLY A 104 0.10 -6.27 14.49
CA GLY A 104 -1.36 -6.42 14.47
C GLY A 104 -1.99 -5.86 13.18
N SER A 105 -1.56 -4.67 12.76
CA SER A 105 -1.99 -4.05 11.50
C SER A 105 -1.61 -4.90 10.28
N ALA A 106 -0.39 -5.46 10.26
CA ALA A 106 0.07 -6.31 9.17
C ALA A 106 -0.75 -7.61 9.08
N ILE A 107 -0.99 -8.27 10.23
CA ILE A 107 -1.81 -9.49 10.33
C ILE A 107 -3.23 -9.23 9.83
N ALA A 108 -3.88 -8.16 10.32
CA ALA A 108 -5.24 -7.82 9.90
C ALA A 108 -5.35 -7.53 8.39
N SER A 109 -4.33 -6.86 7.83
CA SER A 109 -4.29 -6.57 6.40
C SER A 109 -4.06 -7.82 5.55
N LEU A 110 -3.20 -8.74 6.01
CA LEU A 110 -2.98 -10.04 5.37
C LEU A 110 -4.24 -10.92 5.41
N ASP A 111 -4.94 -10.96 6.55
CA ASP A 111 -6.19 -11.69 6.69
C ASP A 111 -7.28 -11.14 5.74
N SER A 112 -7.43 -9.81 5.71
CA SER A 112 -8.34 -9.14 4.77
C SER A 112 -7.98 -9.42 3.31
N ALA A 113 -6.68 -9.43 2.97
CA ALA A 113 -6.24 -9.77 1.64
C ALA A 113 -6.52 -11.23 1.28
N CYS A 114 -6.27 -12.17 2.20
CA CYS A 114 -6.58 -13.59 2.01
C CYS A 114 -8.06 -13.80 1.68
N GLN A 115 -8.96 -13.14 2.41
CA GLN A 115 -10.40 -13.22 2.20
C GLN A 115 -10.86 -12.60 0.87
N ALA A 116 -10.14 -11.60 0.36
CA ALA A 116 -10.46 -10.92 -0.89
C ALA A 116 -9.96 -11.66 -2.15
N LEU A 117 -9.00 -12.59 -2.01
CA LEU A 117 -8.45 -13.31 -3.16
C LEU A 117 -9.44 -14.35 -3.68
N ASP A 118 -9.81 -14.24 -4.96
CA ASP A 118 -10.61 -15.25 -5.65
C ASP A 118 -9.73 -16.47 -6.02
N PRO A 119 -10.01 -17.68 -5.48
CA PRO A 119 -9.26 -18.89 -5.81
C PRO A 119 -9.24 -19.23 -7.30
N ASN A 120 -10.29 -18.86 -8.05
CA ASN A 120 -10.35 -19.10 -9.50
C ASN A 120 -9.37 -18.20 -10.25
N LEU A 121 -9.25 -16.93 -9.84
CA LEU A 121 -8.27 -16.02 -10.42
C LEU A 121 -6.84 -16.47 -10.07
N ILE A 122 -6.60 -16.95 -8.86
CA ILE A 122 -5.31 -17.56 -8.47
C ILE A 122 -4.99 -18.75 -9.37
N SER A 123 -5.94 -19.68 -9.56
CA SER A 123 -5.74 -20.85 -10.41
C SER A 123 -5.39 -20.45 -11.85
N ARG A 124 -6.10 -19.47 -12.42
CA ARG A 124 -5.81 -18.94 -13.77
C ARG A 124 -4.45 -18.23 -13.86
N ALA A 125 -4.06 -17.50 -12.81
CA ALA A 125 -2.75 -16.85 -12.75
C ALA A 125 -1.61 -17.89 -12.72
N VAL A 126 -1.78 -18.97 -11.96
CA VAL A 126 -0.84 -20.10 -11.96
C VAL A 126 -0.75 -20.74 -13.34
N ASP A 127 -1.87 -20.90 -14.05
CA ASP A 127 -1.86 -21.47 -15.41
C ASP A 127 -1.08 -20.58 -16.39
N LEU A 128 -1.25 -19.25 -16.33
CA LEU A 128 -0.46 -18.30 -17.12
C LEU A 128 1.04 -18.42 -16.81
N LEU A 129 1.41 -18.51 -15.53
CA LEU A 129 2.81 -18.63 -15.10
C LEU A 129 3.47 -19.93 -15.58
N ILE A 130 2.75 -21.05 -15.61
CA ILE A 130 3.28 -22.34 -16.03
C ILE A 130 3.41 -22.43 -17.55
N GLN A 131 2.48 -21.82 -18.29
CA GLN A 131 2.48 -21.82 -19.76
C GLN A 131 3.48 -20.83 -20.36
N ALA A 132 3.94 -19.85 -19.58
CA ALA A 132 4.93 -18.87 -20.02
C ALA A 132 6.27 -19.53 -20.37
N ARG A 133 6.84 -19.14 -21.51
CA ARG A 133 8.22 -19.49 -21.89
C ARG A 133 9.22 -18.60 -21.18
N GLN A 134 8.82 -17.36 -20.92
CA GLN A 134 9.61 -16.34 -20.26
C GLN A 134 8.71 -15.41 -19.44
N ILE A 135 9.18 -15.03 -18.25
CA ILE A 135 8.44 -14.18 -17.32
C ILE A 135 9.26 -12.92 -16.99
N HIS A 136 8.60 -11.77 -17.08
CA HIS A 136 9.13 -10.46 -16.74
C HIS A 136 8.39 -9.91 -15.53
N PHE A 137 9.06 -9.75 -14.38
CA PHE A 137 8.50 -9.12 -13.20
C PHE A 137 8.87 -7.64 -13.15
N PHE A 138 7.88 -6.76 -13.29
CA PHE A 138 8.11 -5.31 -13.30
C PHE A 138 7.40 -4.63 -12.15
N GLY A 139 8.09 -3.66 -11.55
CA GLY A 139 7.56 -2.81 -10.51
C GLY A 139 8.46 -1.59 -10.35
N LEU A 140 7.92 -0.51 -9.77
CA LEU A 140 8.66 0.74 -9.51
C LEU A 140 8.55 1.09 -8.02
N GLY A 141 9.54 1.83 -7.52
CA GLY A 141 9.59 2.26 -6.12
C GLY A 141 9.43 1.08 -5.15
N ALA A 142 8.41 1.16 -4.29
CA ALA A 142 8.04 0.13 -3.31
C ALA A 142 7.81 -1.27 -3.89
N SER A 143 7.33 -1.35 -5.13
CA SER A 143 7.02 -2.61 -5.80
C SER A 143 8.23 -3.22 -6.52
N ALA A 144 9.32 -2.47 -6.71
CA ALA A 144 10.53 -3.00 -7.35
C ALA A 144 11.21 -4.12 -6.52
N PRO A 145 11.37 -4.00 -5.18
CA PRO A 145 11.84 -5.10 -4.35
C PRO A 145 10.97 -6.36 -4.42
N VAL A 146 9.65 -6.19 -4.59
CA VAL A 146 8.72 -7.32 -4.75
C VAL A 146 8.96 -8.04 -6.08
N ALA A 147 9.19 -7.29 -7.16
CA ALA A 147 9.57 -7.85 -8.46
C ALA A 147 10.90 -8.63 -8.40
N LEU A 148 11.90 -8.09 -7.69
CA LEU A 148 13.19 -8.76 -7.49
C LEU A 148 13.06 -10.04 -6.64
N ASP A 149 12.24 -10.01 -5.59
CA ASP A 149 11.91 -11.21 -4.81
C ASP A 149 11.24 -12.28 -5.68
N ALA A 150 10.32 -11.86 -6.57
CA ALA A 150 9.71 -12.76 -7.53
C ALA A 150 10.76 -13.37 -8.49
N GLN A 151 11.69 -12.59 -9.02
CA GLN A 151 12.78 -13.15 -9.84
C GLN A 151 13.58 -14.20 -9.06
N HIS A 152 13.94 -13.89 -7.81
CA HIS A 152 14.63 -14.82 -6.95
C HIS A 152 13.80 -16.09 -6.71
N LYS A 153 12.48 -16.03 -6.50
CA LYS A 153 11.67 -17.23 -6.28
C LYS A 153 11.44 -18.03 -7.56
N PHE A 154 11.04 -17.36 -8.64
CA PHE A 154 10.47 -18.02 -9.81
C PHE A 154 11.51 -18.62 -10.77
N PHE A 155 12.79 -18.24 -10.72
CA PHE A 155 13.83 -18.91 -11.51
C PHE A 155 13.92 -20.42 -11.18
N ARG A 156 13.55 -20.81 -9.96
CA ARG A 156 13.57 -22.20 -9.47
C ARG A 156 12.59 -23.12 -10.20
N PHE A 157 11.70 -22.58 -11.04
CA PHE A 157 10.74 -23.34 -11.84
C PHE A 157 11.27 -23.73 -13.23
N ASN A 158 12.57 -23.59 -13.48
CA ASN A 158 13.21 -23.82 -14.78
C ASN A 158 12.59 -22.96 -15.90
N LEU A 159 12.30 -21.71 -15.57
CA LEU A 159 11.76 -20.69 -16.47
C LEU A 159 12.78 -19.55 -16.62
N ALA A 160 12.82 -18.94 -17.80
CA ALA A 160 13.54 -17.68 -17.99
C ALA A 160 12.79 -16.58 -17.23
N VAL A 161 13.39 -16.04 -16.18
CA VAL A 161 12.78 -15.02 -15.32
C VAL A 161 13.69 -13.81 -15.18
N THR A 162 13.14 -12.63 -15.40
CA THR A 162 13.84 -11.36 -15.21
C THR A 162 13.01 -10.41 -14.36
N ALA A 163 13.67 -9.48 -13.68
CA ALA A 163 13.02 -8.34 -13.06
C ALA A 163 13.77 -7.06 -13.39
N HIS A 164 13.03 -6.00 -13.67
CA HIS A 164 13.59 -4.69 -14.00
C HIS A 164 12.82 -3.60 -13.27
N ALA A 165 13.54 -2.61 -12.75
CA ALA A 165 12.98 -1.39 -12.14
C ALA A 165 13.24 -0.13 -12.99
N ASP A 166 14.09 -0.24 -14.01
CA ASP A 166 14.33 0.86 -14.94
C ASP A 166 13.18 0.97 -15.96
N VAL A 167 12.54 2.14 -16.00
CA VAL A 167 11.34 2.38 -16.81
C VAL A 167 11.62 2.25 -18.31
N LEU A 168 12.78 2.72 -18.77
CA LEU A 168 13.13 2.69 -20.19
C LEU A 168 13.38 1.25 -20.62
N MET A 169 14.08 0.46 -19.82
CA MET A 169 14.28 -0.96 -20.04
C MET A 169 12.96 -1.73 -20.05
N GLN A 170 12.06 -1.51 -19.08
CA GLN A 170 10.74 -2.14 -19.07
C GLN A 170 9.97 -1.87 -20.37
N ARG A 171 9.99 -0.61 -20.83
CA ARG A 171 9.33 -0.21 -22.09
C ARG A 171 9.99 -0.86 -23.31
N MET A 172 11.32 -0.87 -23.39
CA MET A 172 12.05 -1.49 -24.51
C MET A 172 11.79 -2.99 -24.57
N ILE A 173 11.82 -3.70 -23.43
CA ILE A 173 11.51 -5.13 -23.37
C ILE A 173 10.07 -5.38 -23.83
N ALA A 174 9.10 -4.61 -23.33
CA ALA A 174 7.71 -4.77 -23.75
C ALA A 174 7.50 -4.52 -25.26
N SER A 175 8.29 -3.63 -25.86
CA SER A 175 8.17 -3.29 -27.29
C SER A 175 8.64 -4.40 -28.24
N VAL A 176 9.44 -5.35 -27.74
CA VAL A 176 9.91 -6.51 -28.48
C VAL A 176 9.32 -7.82 -27.96
N ALA A 177 8.30 -7.72 -27.11
CA ALA A 177 7.61 -8.87 -26.54
C ALA A 177 6.96 -9.72 -27.64
N HIS A 178 6.72 -11.00 -27.34
CA HIS A 178 6.03 -11.89 -28.27
C HIS A 178 5.13 -12.89 -27.56
N THR A 179 4.33 -13.61 -28.35
CA THR A 179 3.48 -14.69 -27.84
C THR A 179 4.29 -15.72 -27.04
N GLY A 180 3.73 -16.14 -25.90
CA GLY A 180 4.39 -17.05 -24.96
C GLY A 180 5.19 -16.35 -23.86
N GLU A 181 5.35 -15.02 -23.91
CA GLU A 181 5.88 -14.23 -22.80
C GLU A 181 4.76 -13.79 -21.84
N LEU A 182 5.13 -13.68 -20.57
CA LEU A 182 4.27 -13.17 -19.51
C LEU A 182 4.94 -12.00 -18.78
N PHE A 183 4.23 -10.88 -18.71
CA PHE A 183 4.61 -9.72 -17.93
C PHE A 183 3.80 -9.70 -16.65
N VAL A 184 4.45 -9.85 -15.51
CA VAL A 184 3.84 -9.71 -14.18
C VAL A 184 4.14 -8.30 -13.67
N ILE A 185 3.13 -7.44 -13.69
CA ILE A 185 3.28 -6.02 -13.37
C ILE A 185 2.69 -5.75 -11.98
N ILE A 186 3.56 -5.30 -11.08
CA ILE A 186 3.26 -5.06 -9.68
C ILE A 186 3.15 -3.56 -9.47
N SER A 187 1.93 -3.09 -9.20
CA SER A 187 1.66 -1.68 -8.92
C SER A 187 0.52 -1.59 -7.94
N TYR A 188 0.77 -1.03 -6.76
CA TYR A 188 -0.21 -0.97 -5.69
C TYR A 188 -1.55 -0.34 -6.12
N THR A 189 -1.53 0.94 -6.52
CA THR A 189 -2.75 1.64 -6.99
C THR A 189 -3.13 1.31 -8.42
N GLY A 190 -2.21 0.76 -9.22
CA GLY A 190 -2.40 0.51 -10.65
C GLY A 190 -2.48 1.77 -11.50
N ARG A 191 -2.04 2.92 -10.96
CA ARG A 191 -2.10 4.24 -11.61
C ARG A 191 -0.74 4.77 -12.06
N THR A 192 0.35 4.05 -11.81
CA THR A 192 1.66 4.43 -12.31
C THR A 192 1.67 4.36 -13.82
N ARG A 193 1.61 5.53 -14.48
CA ARG A 193 1.38 5.67 -15.92
C ARG A 193 2.34 4.83 -16.74
N GLU A 194 3.61 4.83 -16.36
CA GLU A 194 4.68 4.11 -17.03
C GLU A 194 4.44 2.60 -17.04
N LEU A 195 3.95 2.03 -15.93
CA LEU A 195 3.64 0.60 -15.82
C LEU A 195 2.37 0.21 -16.61
N VAL A 196 1.36 1.09 -16.63
CA VAL A 196 0.13 0.90 -17.42
C VAL A 196 0.47 0.88 -18.92
N GLU A 197 1.35 1.77 -19.35
CA GLU A 197 1.80 1.85 -20.73
C GLU A 197 2.66 0.64 -21.12
N VAL A 198 3.54 0.17 -20.24
CA VAL A 198 4.29 -1.08 -20.43
C VAL A 198 3.34 -2.27 -20.59
N ALA A 199 2.29 -2.37 -19.77
CA ALA A 199 1.26 -3.41 -19.91
C ALA A 199 0.60 -3.38 -21.30
N ARG A 200 0.20 -2.18 -21.75
CA ARG A 200 -0.43 -1.98 -23.06
C ARG A 200 0.49 -2.40 -24.20
N ILE A 201 1.74 -1.96 -24.19
CA ILE A 201 2.73 -2.29 -25.23
C ILE A 201 2.98 -3.80 -25.30
N ALA A 202 3.15 -4.46 -24.14
CA ALA A 202 3.34 -5.91 -24.11
C ALA A 202 2.11 -6.65 -24.68
N ARG A 203 0.90 -6.22 -24.32
CA ARG A 203 -0.36 -6.76 -24.86
C ARG A 203 -0.49 -6.58 -26.36
N GLU A 204 -0.11 -5.42 -26.89
CA GLU A 204 -0.15 -5.09 -28.32
C GLU A 204 0.81 -5.94 -29.15
N ASN A 205 1.94 -6.36 -28.56
CA ASN A 205 2.90 -7.26 -29.18
C ASN A 205 2.59 -8.76 -28.93
N GLY A 206 1.42 -9.07 -28.35
CA GLY A 206 0.91 -10.44 -28.23
C GLY A 206 1.36 -11.19 -26.98
N ALA A 207 2.05 -10.55 -26.04
CA ALA A 207 2.35 -11.13 -24.74
C ALA A 207 1.13 -11.07 -23.80
N SER A 208 1.14 -11.93 -22.77
CA SER A 208 0.15 -11.85 -21.69
C SER A 208 0.63 -10.95 -20.57
N VAL A 209 -0.31 -10.28 -19.89
CA VAL A 209 -0.02 -9.44 -18.73
C VAL A 209 -0.83 -9.91 -17.53
N LEU A 210 -0.15 -10.16 -16.41
CA LEU A 210 -0.72 -10.40 -15.09
C LEU A 210 -0.48 -9.18 -14.21
N GLY A 211 -1.54 -8.45 -13.83
CA GLY A 211 -1.45 -7.32 -12.91
C GLY A 211 -1.61 -7.76 -11.46
N LEU A 212 -0.70 -7.37 -10.57
CA LEU A 212 -0.89 -7.42 -9.11
C LEU A 212 -1.18 -6.01 -8.62
N THR A 213 -2.46 -5.67 -8.49
CA THR A 213 -2.88 -4.27 -8.38
C THR A 213 -4.29 -4.09 -7.82
N ALA A 214 -4.70 -2.85 -7.58
CA ALA A 214 -6.06 -2.51 -7.19
C ALA A 214 -7.08 -2.87 -8.28
N GLU A 215 -8.26 -3.32 -7.83
CA GLU A 215 -9.39 -3.60 -8.69
C GLU A 215 -9.82 -2.36 -9.50
N ASN A 216 -10.28 -2.57 -10.74
CA ASN A 216 -10.76 -1.52 -11.66
C ASN A 216 -9.75 -0.40 -11.99
N SER A 217 -8.49 -0.55 -11.58
CA SER A 217 -7.41 0.39 -11.89
C SER A 217 -7.06 0.41 -13.39
N PRO A 218 -6.38 1.46 -13.87
CA PRO A 218 -5.87 1.48 -15.25
C PRO A 218 -5.01 0.26 -15.60
N LEU A 219 -4.14 -0.18 -14.68
CA LEU A 219 -3.34 -1.39 -14.89
C LEU A 219 -4.19 -2.65 -14.95
N ALA A 220 -5.20 -2.80 -14.07
CA ALA A 220 -6.10 -3.94 -14.10
C ALA A 220 -6.82 -4.06 -15.46
N LYS A 221 -7.25 -2.93 -16.02
CA LYS A 221 -7.89 -2.87 -17.35
C LYS A 221 -6.93 -3.17 -18.50
N ALA A 222 -5.65 -2.84 -18.35
CA ALA A 222 -4.62 -3.14 -19.35
C ALA A 222 -4.08 -4.59 -19.26
N SER A 223 -4.47 -5.35 -18.24
CA SER A 223 -3.96 -6.69 -17.99
C SER A 223 -4.80 -7.79 -18.65
N THR A 224 -4.18 -8.90 -19.06
CA THR A 224 -4.91 -10.13 -19.46
C THR A 224 -5.68 -10.71 -18.28
N LEU A 225 -5.06 -10.67 -17.10
CA LEU A 225 -5.63 -11.09 -15.82
C LEU A 225 -5.14 -10.14 -14.74
N SER A 226 -5.99 -9.78 -13.80
CA SER A 226 -5.61 -8.97 -12.63
C SER A 226 -5.92 -9.74 -11.36
N LEU A 227 -4.97 -9.79 -10.43
CA LEU A 227 -5.20 -10.20 -9.06
C LEU A 227 -5.38 -8.95 -8.22
N ASN A 228 -6.57 -8.84 -7.63
CA ASN A 228 -6.98 -7.68 -6.86
C ASN A 228 -6.26 -7.71 -5.51
N ILE A 229 -5.42 -6.71 -5.28
CA ILE A 229 -4.77 -6.46 -4.00
C ILE A 229 -5.58 -5.35 -3.30
N PRO A 230 -6.13 -5.58 -2.10
CA PRO A 230 -6.80 -4.54 -1.34
C PRO A 230 -5.89 -3.33 -1.11
N LEU A 231 -6.49 -2.15 -0.96
CA LEU A 231 -5.78 -0.91 -0.70
C LEU A 231 -5.86 -0.51 0.79
N PRO A 232 -5.07 -1.10 1.70
CA PRO A 232 -5.10 -0.74 3.12
C PRO A 232 -4.46 0.62 3.44
N GLU A 233 -3.69 1.19 2.52
CA GLU A 233 -2.86 2.38 2.70
C GLU A 233 -3.43 3.57 1.95
N ASP A 234 -3.26 4.74 2.57
CA ASP A 234 -3.48 6.02 1.92
C ASP A 234 -2.17 6.47 1.27
N THR A 235 -2.15 6.60 -0.05
CA THR A 235 -0.91 6.94 -0.77
C THR A 235 -0.51 8.41 -0.64
N ASP A 236 -1.40 9.26 -0.14
CA ASP A 236 -1.11 10.68 0.10
C ASP A 236 -0.43 10.90 1.46
N ILE A 237 -0.38 9.86 2.30
CA ILE A 237 0.19 9.86 3.65
C ILE A 237 1.29 8.80 3.69
N TYR A 238 2.47 9.11 4.24
CA TYR A 238 3.52 8.11 4.36
C TYR A 238 3.14 7.08 5.44
N MET A 239 2.81 5.86 5.01
CA MET A 239 2.47 4.74 5.88
C MET A 239 3.47 3.59 5.70
N PRO A 240 3.81 2.83 6.76
CA PRO A 240 4.52 1.56 6.62
C PRO A 240 3.79 0.65 5.61
N MET A 241 4.46 0.31 4.52
CA MET A 241 3.85 -0.38 3.38
C MET A 241 3.64 -1.87 3.64
N THR A 242 2.50 -2.20 4.25
CA THR A 242 1.95 -3.55 4.41
C THR A 242 1.53 -4.15 3.07
N SER A 243 1.17 -3.31 2.09
CA SER A 243 0.89 -3.66 0.69
C SER A 243 2.01 -4.48 0.07
N ARG A 244 3.27 -4.13 0.35
CA ARG A 244 4.44 -4.92 -0.04
C ARG A 244 4.40 -6.34 0.53
N ILE A 245 4.07 -6.48 1.82
CA ILE A 245 4.00 -7.79 2.50
C ILE A 245 2.90 -8.63 1.86
N ILE A 246 1.72 -8.04 1.61
CA ILE A 246 0.62 -8.72 0.92
C ILE A 246 1.07 -9.19 -0.47
N GLN A 247 1.71 -8.34 -1.27
CA GLN A 247 2.18 -8.72 -2.60
C GLN A 247 3.22 -9.85 -2.55
N LEU A 248 4.15 -9.82 -1.59
CA LEU A 248 5.12 -10.91 -1.36
C LEU A 248 4.41 -12.23 -1.00
N THR A 249 3.40 -12.17 -0.13
CA THR A 249 2.61 -13.36 0.25
C THR A 249 1.79 -13.89 -0.94
N VAL A 250 1.21 -13.02 -1.77
CA VAL A 250 0.53 -13.44 -3.01
C VAL A 250 1.49 -14.15 -3.96
N LEU A 251 2.73 -13.66 -4.10
CA LEU A 251 3.76 -14.35 -4.88
C LEU A 251 4.10 -15.74 -4.31
N ASP A 252 4.11 -15.90 -2.98
CA ASP A 252 4.30 -17.21 -2.34
C ASP A 252 3.13 -18.16 -2.62
N VAL A 253 1.90 -17.65 -2.63
CA VAL A 253 0.71 -18.43 -3.02
C VAL A 253 0.85 -18.91 -4.47
N LEU A 254 1.25 -18.02 -5.39
CA LEU A 254 1.46 -18.35 -6.80
C LEU A 254 2.58 -19.38 -6.99
N ALA A 255 3.73 -19.19 -6.35
CA ALA A 255 4.85 -20.14 -6.41
C ALA A 255 4.48 -21.51 -5.83
N THR A 256 3.71 -21.54 -4.74
CA THR A 256 3.17 -22.79 -4.16
C THR A 256 2.23 -23.47 -5.14
N GLY A 257 1.31 -22.71 -5.76
CA GLY A 257 0.42 -23.22 -6.79
C GLY A 257 1.18 -23.81 -8.00
N MET A 258 2.24 -23.15 -8.46
CA MET A 258 3.11 -23.68 -9.51
C MET A 258 3.78 -24.99 -9.11
N THR A 259 4.27 -25.08 -7.88
CA THR A 259 4.92 -26.30 -7.34
C THR A 259 3.93 -27.46 -7.35
N LEU A 260 2.70 -27.24 -6.87
CA LEU A 260 1.66 -28.27 -6.82
C LEU A 260 1.20 -28.69 -8.23
N ARG A 261 1.01 -27.74 -9.15
CA ARG A 261 0.63 -28.03 -10.54
C ARG A 261 1.68 -28.80 -11.33
N ARG A 262 2.99 -28.58 -11.06
CA ARG A 262 4.08 -29.35 -11.68
C ARG A 262 4.22 -30.76 -11.12
N GLY A 263 3.62 -31.04 -9.96
CA GLY A 263 3.57 -32.37 -9.37
C GLY A 263 4.85 -32.80 -8.65
N VAL A 264 4.81 -34.01 -8.11
CA VAL A 264 5.88 -34.59 -7.26
C VAL A 264 7.20 -34.77 -8.02
N ASP A 265 7.14 -34.97 -9.33
CA ASP A 265 8.32 -35.18 -10.18
C ASP A 265 9.19 -33.92 -10.30
N PHE A 266 8.67 -32.75 -9.89
CA PHE A 266 9.45 -31.51 -9.86
C PHE A 266 10.31 -31.36 -8.58
N GLN A 267 10.03 -32.14 -7.52
CA GLN A 267 10.76 -32.03 -6.26
C GLN A 267 12.27 -32.32 -6.36
N PRO A 268 12.74 -33.31 -7.14
CA PRO A 268 14.18 -33.54 -7.31
C PRO A 268 14.92 -32.33 -7.89
N HIS A 269 14.28 -31.58 -8.81
CA HIS A 269 14.86 -30.36 -9.37
C HIS A 269 15.06 -29.28 -8.29
N LEU A 270 14.03 -29.02 -7.49
CA LEU A 270 14.11 -28.05 -6.38
C LEU A 270 15.15 -28.48 -5.33
N ARG A 271 15.23 -29.78 -5.04
CA ARG A 271 16.24 -30.34 -4.13
C ARG A 271 17.65 -30.10 -4.64
N LYS A 272 17.92 -30.33 -5.93
CA LYS A 272 19.23 -30.08 -6.55
C LYS A 272 19.67 -28.63 -6.38
N ILE A 273 18.75 -27.66 -6.58
CA ILE A 273 19.06 -26.25 -6.35
C ILE A 273 19.43 -26.02 -4.89
N LYS A 274 18.67 -26.58 -3.95
CA LYS A 274 18.95 -26.44 -2.51
C LYS A 274 20.31 -27.02 -2.13
N GLU A 275 20.63 -28.22 -2.63
CA GLU A 275 21.90 -28.91 -2.38
C GLU A 275 23.10 -28.15 -2.94
N SER A 276 22.95 -27.45 -4.06
CA SER A 276 24.02 -26.61 -4.63
C SER A 276 24.49 -25.49 -3.69
N LEU A 277 23.66 -25.11 -2.72
CA LEU A 277 23.96 -24.08 -1.72
C LEU A 277 24.57 -24.66 -0.44
N ASN A 278 24.66 -25.98 -0.28
CA ASN A 278 25.19 -26.58 0.95
C ASN A 278 26.66 -26.18 1.16
N ALA A 279 27.45 -26.14 0.09
CA ALA A 279 28.85 -25.72 0.13
C ALA A 279 29.04 -24.22 0.41
N SER A 280 27.98 -23.41 0.39
CA SER A 280 28.05 -21.98 0.70
C SER A 280 27.87 -21.67 2.19
N ARG A 281 27.74 -22.70 3.04
CA ARG A 281 27.47 -22.56 4.47
C ARG A 281 28.60 -23.20 5.26
N TYR A 282 28.97 -22.56 6.36
CA TYR A 282 29.80 -23.23 7.36
C TYR A 282 29.08 -24.45 7.93
N PRO A 283 29.80 -25.54 8.23
CA PRO A 283 29.25 -26.68 8.95
C PRO A 283 28.68 -26.21 10.29
N VAL A 284 27.54 -26.77 10.68
CA VAL A 284 26.99 -26.54 12.02
C VAL A 284 27.87 -27.33 13.00
N GLY A 285 28.83 -26.67 13.65
CA GLY A 285 29.69 -27.29 14.68
C GLY A 285 31.17 -26.92 14.62
N ASP A 286 31.65 -26.24 13.59
CA ASP A 286 32.99 -25.66 13.62
C ASP A 286 32.94 -24.35 14.40
N GLU A 287 33.48 -24.38 15.64
CA GLU A 287 33.80 -23.16 16.36
C GLU A 287 34.77 -22.35 15.50
N PHE A 288 34.36 -21.12 15.17
CA PHE A 288 35.22 -20.14 14.54
C PHE A 288 36.34 -19.79 15.53
N ASN A 289 37.47 -20.49 15.45
CA ASN A 289 38.73 -20.03 16.03
C ASN A 289 39.30 -18.87 15.20
#